data_AF-A0A534V9M6-F1
#
_entry.id   AF-A0A534V9M6-F1
#
_cell.length_a   1.000
_cell.length_b   1.000
_cell.length_c   1.000
_cell.angle_alpha   90.00
_cell.angle_beta   90.00
_cell.angle_gamma   90.00
#
_symmetry.space_group_name_H-M   'P 1'
#
loop_
_entity.id
_entity.type
_entity.pdbx_description
1 polymer ?
#
loop_
_entity_poly.entity_id
_entity_poly.type
_entity_poly.pdbx_seq_one_letter_code
_entity_poly.pdbx_strand_id
1 'polypeptide(L)'
;MSKMEIRDYAKERGFHPKTLERWLSWEQADRDALAEIAQIFQMGENHLRDIMDWLEEIALRDRSRVCDVLGCKAIIDIKTDPRLGRADKLKRIKEQLRRSRFPRLAETEDAIRAKIQALMLHPEIRLSVPPGLEEGRLRVEFSATNHEELKRLIAKLTDAKENSIIPAIFDLLSGQMVTQKRS
;
A
#
# COMPACT_ATOMS: atom_id res chain seq x y z
N MET A 1 -11.10 -13.01 20.55
CA MET A 1 -10.17 -13.83 21.35
C MET A 1 -10.26 -13.39 22.80
N SER A 2 -10.14 -14.28 23.76
CA SER A 2 -9.98 -13.88 25.16
C SER A 2 -8.62 -13.18 25.36
N LYS A 3 -8.53 -12.34 26.40
CA LYS A 3 -7.23 -11.75 26.82
C LYS A 3 -6.18 -12.81 27.13
N MET A 4 -6.57 -14.03 27.50
CA MET A 4 -5.63 -15.12 27.76
C MET A 4 -4.99 -15.60 26.46
N GLU A 5 -5.77 -15.82 25.41
CA GLU A 5 -5.26 -16.27 24.12
C GLU A 5 -4.28 -15.25 23.49
N ILE A 6 -4.51 -13.95 23.70
CA ILE A 6 -3.58 -12.89 23.27
C ILE A 6 -2.25 -12.99 24.03
N ARG A 7 -2.29 -13.26 25.34
CA ARG A 7 -1.08 -13.43 26.16
C ARG A 7 -0.31 -14.67 25.74
N ASP A 8 -0.99 -15.78 25.49
CA ASP A 8 -0.37 -17.03 25.06
C ASP A 8 0.30 -16.85 23.69
N TYR A 9 -0.40 -16.22 22.74
CA TYR A 9 0.15 -15.88 21.42
C TYR A 9 1.41 -14.99 21.55
N ALA A 10 1.33 -13.94 22.36
CA ALA A 10 2.46 -13.03 22.59
C ALA A 10 3.65 -13.74 23.25
N LYS A 11 3.40 -14.64 24.20
CA LYS A 11 4.43 -15.43 24.88
C LYS A 11 5.11 -16.42 23.94
N GLU A 12 4.34 -17.17 23.15
CA GLU A 12 4.85 -18.12 22.16
C GLU A 12 5.75 -17.41 21.12
N ARG A 13 5.36 -16.19 20.75
CA ARG A 13 6.08 -15.38 19.76
C ARG A 13 7.20 -14.52 20.35
N GLY A 14 7.39 -14.52 21.66
CA GLY A 14 8.44 -13.76 22.36
C GLY A 14 8.25 -12.24 22.33
N PHE A 15 7.01 -11.75 22.39
CA PHE A 15 6.73 -10.31 22.34
C PHE A 15 7.21 -9.60 23.61
N HIS A 16 7.72 -8.38 23.44
CA HIS A 16 8.07 -7.53 24.56
C HIS A 16 6.83 -7.20 25.43
N PRO A 17 6.93 -7.17 26.78
CA PRO A 17 5.80 -6.89 27.67
C PRO A 17 5.05 -5.60 27.34
N LYS A 18 5.78 -4.53 27.00
CA LYS A 18 5.19 -3.24 26.57
C LYS A 18 4.26 -3.36 25.36
N THR A 19 4.61 -4.21 24.38
CA THR A 19 3.78 -4.41 23.18
C THR A 19 2.49 -5.14 23.56
N LEU A 20 2.59 -6.15 24.43
CA LEU A 20 1.44 -6.87 24.97
C LEU A 20 0.55 -5.97 25.83
N GLU A 21 1.13 -5.15 26.70
CA GLU A 21 0.39 -4.18 27.54
C GLU A 21 -0.38 -3.16 26.68
N ARG A 22 0.28 -2.59 25.66
CA ARG A 22 -0.36 -1.70 24.68
C ARG A 22 -1.51 -2.40 23.97
N TRP A 23 -1.33 -3.64 23.56
CA TRP A 23 -2.40 -4.38 22.90
C TRP A 23 -3.56 -4.65 23.85
N LEU A 24 -3.29 -5.07 25.09
CA LEU A 24 -4.33 -5.36 26.08
C LEU A 24 -5.08 -4.12 26.60
N SER A 25 -4.51 -2.92 26.42
CA SER A 25 -5.14 -1.66 26.81
C SER A 25 -6.19 -1.16 25.82
N TRP A 26 -6.14 -1.59 24.55
CA TRP A 26 -7.18 -1.28 23.56
C TRP A 26 -8.54 -1.81 23.98
N GLU A 27 -9.63 -1.26 23.45
CA GLU A 27 -10.98 -1.75 23.70
C GLU A 27 -11.23 -3.16 23.12
N GLN A 28 -12.23 -3.88 23.63
CA GLN A 28 -12.42 -5.30 23.29
C GLN A 28 -12.54 -5.57 21.79
N ALA A 29 -13.40 -4.84 21.08
CA ALA A 29 -13.58 -5.00 19.64
C ALA A 29 -12.28 -4.76 18.84
N ASP A 30 -11.49 -3.75 19.25
CA ASP A 30 -10.23 -3.39 18.61
C ASP A 30 -9.15 -4.44 18.87
N ARG A 31 -9.07 -4.94 20.12
CA ARG A 31 -8.18 -6.05 20.49
C ARG A 31 -8.49 -7.29 19.67
N ASP A 32 -9.77 -7.65 19.59
CA ASP A 32 -10.24 -8.86 18.91
C ASP A 32 -9.98 -8.81 17.41
N ALA A 33 -10.23 -7.67 16.77
CA ALA A 33 -9.96 -7.46 15.36
C ALA A 33 -8.46 -7.61 15.03
N LEU A 34 -7.57 -7.03 15.85
CA LEU A 34 -6.13 -7.19 15.67
C LEU A 34 -5.70 -8.65 15.94
N ALA A 35 -6.31 -9.32 16.92
CA ALA A 35 -5.93 -10.68 17.31
C ALA A 35 -6.27 -11.72 16.26
N GLU A 36 -7.44 -11.57 15.63
CA GLU A 36 -7.83 -12.37 14.49
C GLU A 36 -6.80 -12.28 13.35
N ILE A 37 -6.42 -11.05 12.98
CA ILE A 37 -5.47 -10.81 11.90
C ILE A 37 -4.06 -11.29 12.28
N ALA A 38 -3.61 -11.02 13.51
CA ALA A 38 -2.32 -11.46 14.01
C ALA A 38 -2.18 -12.98 13.96
N GLN A 39 -3.22 -13.73 14.34
CA GLN A 39 -3.23 -15.19 14.25
C GLN A 39 -3.30 -15.69 12.81
N ILE A 40 -4.20 -15.17 11.99
CA ILE A 40 -4.35 -15.63 10.59
C ILE A 40 -3.03 -15.49 9.83
N PHE A 41 -2.31 -14.40 10.05
CA PHE A 41 -1.04 -14.14 9.35
C PHE A 41 0.20 -14.53 10.16
N GLN A 42 0.01 -15.05 11.37
CA GLN A 42 1.05 -15.41 12.35
C GLN A 42 2.14 -14.32 12.42
N MET A 43 1.70 -13.10 12.72
CA MET A 43 2.54 -11.92 12.75
C MET A 43 3.59 -12.00 13.87
N GLY A 44 4.84 -11.67 13.54
CA GLY A 44 5.86 -11.35 14.53
C GLY A 44 5.68 -9.95 15.12
N GLU A 45 6.39 -9.65 16.22
CA GLU A 45 6.21 -8.43 17.00
C GLU A 45 6.40 -7.16 16.16
N ASN A 46 7.44 -7.13 15.32
CA ASN A 46 7.73 -5.97 14.48
C ASN A 46 6.57 -5.62 13.56
N HIS A 47 5.97 -6.62 12.90
CA HIS A 47 4.81 -6.39 12.04
C HIS A 47 3.58 -5.96 12.82
N LEU A 48 3.36 -6.54 14.01
CA LEU A 48 2.26 -6.15 14.87
C LEU A 48 2.39 -4.68 15.28
N ARG A 49 3.58 -4.27 15.73
CA ARG A 49 3.86 -2.89 16.15
C ARG A 49 3.64 -1.88 15.03
N ASP A 50 4.20 -2.13 13.83
CA ASP A 50 3.97 -1.29 12.65
C ASP A 50 2.46 -1.09 12.41
N ILE A 51 1.71 -2.18 12.45
CA ILE A 51 0.27 -2.17 12.18
C ILE A 51 -0.48 -1.45 13.31
N MET A 52 -0.10 -1.64 14.57
CA MET A 52 -0.69 -0.92 15.70
C MET A 52 -0.51 0.59 15.54
N ASP A 53 0.70 1.05 15.18
CA ASP A 53 0.99 2.46 14.94
C ASP A 53 0.10 3.01 13.80
N TRP A 54 0.01 2.28 12.69
CA TRP A 54 -0.79 2.74 11.55
C TRP A 54 -2.29 2.75 11.85
N LEU A 55 -2.80 1.76 12.57
CA LEU A 55 -4.21 1.67 12.92
C LEU A 55 -4.64 2.78 13.85
N GLU A 56 -3.84 3.09 14.87
CA GLU A 56 -4.10 4.20 15.79
C GLU A 56 -4.09 5.55 15.04
N GLU A 57 -3.14 5.76 14.15
CA GLU A 57 -3.08 6.99 13.34
C GLU A 57 -4.27 7.15 12.39
N ILE A 58 -4.68 6.06 11.70
CA ILE A 58 -5.84 6.07 10.80
C ILE A 58 -7.12 6.33 11.60
N ALA A 59 -7.33 5.57 12.68
CA ALA A 59 -8.50 5.68 13.54
C ALA A 59 -8.64 7.10 14.13
N LEU A 60 -7.52 7.68 14.58
CA LEU A 60 -7.50 9.05 15.09
C LEU A 60 -7.86 10.08 14.01
N ARG A 61 -7.28 9.96 12.81
CA ARG A 61 -7.54 10.89 11.70
C ARG A 61 -8.99 10.81 11.22
N ASP A 62 -9.50 9.59 11.05
CA ASP A 62 -10.83 9.35 10.46
C ASP A 62 -11.95 9.34 11.51
N ARG A 63 -11.62 9.52 12.79
CA ARG A 63 -12.55 9.43 13.93
C ARG A 63 -13.34 8.12 13.94
N SER A 64 -12.67 7.03 13.57
CA SER A 64 -13.21 5.67 13.57
C SER A 64 -12.52 4.81 14.62
N ARG A 65 -12.96 3.57 14.77
CA ARG A 65 -12.26 2.59 15.62
C ARG A 65 -11.29 1.76 14.79
N VAL A 66 -10.35 1.10 15.47
CA VAL A 66 -9.40 0.19 14.82
C VAL A 66 -10.13 -1.00 14.20
N CYS A 67 -11.15 -1.53 14.88
CA CYS A 67 -12.00 -2.59 14.35
C CYS A 67 -12.70 -2.20 13.04
N ASP A 68 -13.08 -0.93 12.87
CA ASP A 68 -13.73 -0.44 11.65
C ASP A 68 -12.73 -0.39 10.48
N VAL A 69 -11.49 0.04 10.75
CA VAL A 69 -10.40 0.06 9.75
C VAL A 69 -10.07 -1.36 9.28
N LEU A 70 -9.94 -2.30 10.21
CA LEU A 70 -9.66 -3.71 9.90
C LEU A 70 -10.86 -4.45 9.31
N GLY A 71 -12.08 -4.02 9.64
CA GLY A 71 -13.34 -4.54 9.11
C GLY A 71 -13.77 -3.91 7.79
N CYS A 72 -12.98 -3.00 7.21
CA CYS A 72 -13.36 -2.38 5.95
C CYS A 72 -13.30 -3.41 4.80
N LYS A 73 -14.15 -3.20 3.79
CA LYS A 73 -14.30 -4.12 2.66
C LYS A 73 -12.98 -4.49 2.00
N ALA A 74 -12.08 -3.52 1.78
CA ALA A 74 -10.80 -3.76 1.14
C ALA A 74 -9.91 -4.75 1.92
N ILE A 75 -9.90 -4.66 3.25
CA ILE A 75 -9.14 -5.58 4.11
C ILE A 75 -9.80 -6.96 4.15
N ILE A 76 -11.14 -7.01 4.25
CA ILE A 76 -11.89 -8.26 4.21
C ILE A 76 -11.64 -9.00 2.89
N ASP A 77 -11.76 -8.32 1.74
CA ASP A 77 -11.58 -8.91 0.42
C ASP A 77 -10.17 -9.53 0.28
N ILE A 78 -9.13 -8.86 0.79
CA ILE A 78 -7.75 -9.41 0.79
C ILE A 78 -7.64 -10.61 1.72
N LYS A 79 -8.22 -10.53 2.91
CA LYS A 79 -8.21 -11.61 3.92
C LYS A 79 -8.88 -12.87 3.37
N THR A 80 -9.97 -12.74 2.62
CA THR A 80 -10.75 -13.86 2.09
C THR A 80 -10.34 -14.32 0.69
N ASP A 81 -9.45 -13.61 -0.01
CA ASP A 81 -9.04 -13.99 -1.38
C ASP A 81 -8.35 -15.38 -1.38
N PRO A 82 -8.93 -16.42 -2.02
CA PRO A 82 -8.36 -17.76 -2.01
C PRO A 82 -7.11 -17.88 -2.88
N ARG A 83 -6.82 -16.89 -3.74
CA ARG A 83 -5.68 -16.91 -4.67
C ARG A 83 -4.38 -16.45 -4.03
N LEU A 84 -4.44 -15.90 -2.82
CA LEU A 84 -3.30 -15.30 -2.14
C LEU A 84 -2.77 -16.20 -1.02
N GLY A 85 -1.46 -16.42 -1.02
CA GLY A 85 -0.78 -17.02 0.12
C GLY A 85 -0.80 -16.10 1.34
N ARG A 86 -0.55 -16.66 2.53
CA ARG A 86 -0.56 -15.92 3.81
C ARG A 86 0.35 -14.68 3.78
N ALA A 87 1.57 -14.83 3.24
CA ALA A 87 2.54 -13.75 3.14
C ALA A 87 2.07 -12.63 2.19
N ASP A 88 1.47 -13.00 1.05
CA ASP A 88 0.95 -12.04 0.08
C ASP A 88 -0.24 -11.26 0.64
N LYS A 89 -1.14 -11.93 1.37
CA LYS A 89 -2.25 -11.28 2.08
C LYS A 89 -1.73 -10.26 3.08
N LEU A 90 -0.77 -10.64 3.92
CA LEU A 90 -0.16 -9.74 4.89
C LEU A 90 0.48 -8.53 4.20
N LYS A 91 1.24 -8.75 3.12
CA LYS A 91 1.84 -7.67 2.33
C LYS A 91 0.79 -6.72 1.76
N ARG A 92 -0.31 -7.24 1.21
CA ARG A 92 -1.40 -6.43 0.67
C ARG A 92 -2.17 -5.67 1.75
N ILE A 93 -2.42 -6.27 2.90
CA ILE A 93 -3.03 -5.60 4.05
C ILE A 93 -2.14 -4.45 4.52
N LYS A 94 -0.83 -4.68 4.68
CA LYS A 94 0.12 -3.61 5.02
C LYS A 94 0.08 -2.46 4.01
N GLU A 95 0.04 -2.79 2.72
CA GLU A 95 -0.06 -1.76 1.67
C GLU A 95 -1.39 -0.99 1.72
N GLN A 96 -2.51 -1.66 1.97
CA GLN A 96 -3.80 -0.98 2.14
C GLN A 96 -3.80 -0.06 3.37
N LEU A 97 -3.23 -0.50 4.48
CA LEU A 97 -3.09 0.34 5.68
C LEU A 97 -2.16 1.52 5.41
N ARG A 98 -1.04 1.33 4.71
CA ARG A 98 -0.14 2.43 4.30
C ARG A 98 -0.87 3.48 3.47
N ARG A 99 -1.62 3.05 2.45
CA ARG A 99 -2.41 3.95 1.60
C ARG A 99 -3.51 4.66 2.37
N SER A 100 -4.17 3.93 3.28
CA SER A 100 -5.16 4.51 4.19
C SER A 100 -4.53 5.53 5.12
N ARG A 101 -3.30 5.34 5.60
CA ARG A 101 -2.54 6.28 6.45
C ARG A 101 -2.17 7.57 5.71
N PHE A 102 -1.85 7.49 4.42
CA PHE A 102 -1.44 8.64 3.60
C PHE A 102 -2.37 8.87 2.38
N PRO A 103 -3.62 9.34 2.58
CA PRO A 103 -4.64 9.38 1.53
C PRO A 103 -4.26 10.32 0.38
N ARG A 104 -3.73 11.52 0.67
CA ARG A 104 -3.27 12.45 -0.37
C ARG A 104 -2.13 11.89 -1.23
N LEU A 105 -1.24 11.13 -0.60
CA LEU A 105 -0.15 10.45 -1.30
C LEU A 105 -0.70 9.32 -2.16
N ALA A 106 -1.62 8.51 -1.63
CA ALA A 106 -2.29 7.45 -2.37
C ALA A 106 -3.09 7.99 -3.56
N GLU A 107 -3.80 9.11 -3.40
CA GLU A 107 -4.50 9.82 -4.49
C GLU A 107 -3.54 10.26 -5.59
N THR A 108 -2.37 10.79 -5.21
CA THR A 108 -1.33 11.18 -6.18
C THR A 108 -0.76 9.96 -6.91
N GLU A 109 -0.44 8.88 -6.17
CA GLU A 109 0.00 7.60 -6.75
C GLU A 109 -1.03 7.05 -7.76
N ASP A 110 -2.33 7.14 -7.45
CA ASP A 110 -3.40 6.68 -8.32
C ASP A 110 -3.58 7.56 -9.55
N ALA A 111 -3.51 8.89 -9.39
CA ALA A 111 -3.57 9.83 -10.50
C ALA A 111 -2.41 9.61 -11.48
N ILE A 112 -1.20 9.35 -10.98
CA ILE A 112 -0.05 9.00 -11.80
C ILE A 112 -0.28 7.65 -12.50
N ARG A 113 -0.76 6.64 -11.77
CA ARG A 113 -1.03 5.31 -12.35
C ARG A 113 -2.07 5.37 -13.47
N ALA A 114 -3.13 6.15 -13.29
CA ALA A 114 -4.16 6.36 -14.31
C ALA A 114 -3.58 7.04 -15.57
N LYS A 115 -2.72 8.05 -15.39
CA LYS A 115 -2.00 8.70 -16.51
C LYS A 115 -1.08 7.72 -17.24
N ILE A 116 -0.33 6.89 -16.50
CA ILE A 116 0.52 5.84 -17.09
C ILE A 116 -0.32 4.86 -17.90
N GLN A 117 -1.47 4.42 -17.39
CA GLN A 117 -2.38 3.53 -18.13
C GLN A 117 -2.94 4.19 -19.40
N ALA A 118 -3.25 5.49 -19.33
CA ALA A 118 -3.75 6.26 -20.48
C ALA A 118 -2.71 6.44 -21.60
N LEU A 119 -1.42 6.27 -21.32
CA LEU A 119 -0.38 6.25 -22.36
C LEU A 119 -0.51 5.03 -23.30
N MET A 120 -1.31 4.02 -22.94
CA MET A 120 -1.52 2.80 -23.72
C MET A 120 -0.20 2.20 -24.25
N LEU A 121 0.84 2.22 -23.42
CA LEU A 121 2.15 1.76 -23.82
C LEU A 121 2.09 0.29 -24.24
N HIS A 122 2.97 -0.05 -25.19
CA HIS A 122 3.14 -1.42 -25.61
C HIS A 122 3.42 -2.31 -24.39
N PRO A 123 2.81 -3.51 -24.27
CA PRO A 123 2.95 -4.37 -23.09
C PRO A 123 4.39 -4.74 -22.68
N GLU A 124 5.32 -4.64 -23.62
CA GLU A 124 6.76 -4.85 -23.41
C GLU A 124 7.44 -3.67 -22.66
N ILE A 125 6.79 -2.51 -22.58
CA ILE A 125 7.28 -1.31 -21.91
C ILE A 125 6.44 -1.07 -20.66
N ARG A 126 7.08 -1.15 -19.50
CA ARG A 126 6.46 -0.86 -18.21
C ARG A 126 6.93 0.50 -17.72
N LEU A 127 5.98 1.41 -17.49
CA LEU A 127 6.21 2.61 -16.70
C LEU A 127 5.69 2.41 -15.29
N SER A 128 6.44 2.90 -14.31
CA SER A 128 6.06 2.86 -12.90
C SER A 128 6.70 4.00 -12.13
N VAL A 129 6.15 4.32 -10.96
CA VAL A 129 6.76 5.24 -9.99
C VAL A 129 7.07 4.49 -8.70
N PRO A 130 8.14 4.85 -7.98
CA PRO A 130 8.46 4.22 -6.71
C PRO A 130 7.35 4.50 -5.68
N PRO A 131 7.06 3.57 -4.76
CA PRO A 131 6.15 3.81 -3.64
C PRO A 131 6.62 5.03 -2.84
N GLY A 132 5.68 5.87 -2.37
CA GLY A 132 6.05 7.06 -1.59
C GLY A 132 6.48 8.28 -2.40
N LEU A 133 6.74 8.12 -3.71
CA LEU A 133 7.09 9.20 -4.65
C LEU A 133 8.33 10.04 -4.25
N GLU A 134 9.12 9.61 -3.27
CA GLU A 134 10.18 10.43 -2.63
C GLU A 134 11.31 10.88 -3.57
N GLU A 135 11.48 10.22 -4.72
CA GLU A 135 12.54 10.54 -5.67
C GLU A 135 12.09 11.40 -6.86
N GLY A 136 10.79 11.69 -7.01
CA GLY A 136 10.29 12.45 -8.17
C GLY A 136 10.61 11.81 -9.53
N ARG A 137 10.87 10.49 -9.56
CA ARG A 137 11.35 9.76 -10.73
C ARG A 137 10.28 8.87 -11.33
N LEU A 138 10.27 8.81 -12.65
CA LEU A 138 9.55 7.82 -13.43
C LEU A 138 10.51 6.69 -13.82
N ARG A 139 10.15 5.45 -13.55
CA ARG A 139 10.92 4.27 -13.95
C ARG A 139 10.34 3.67 -15.22
N VAL A 140 11.23 3.40 -16.18
CA VAL A 140 10.93 2.67 -17.42
C VAL A 140 11.65 1.32 -17.36
N GLU A 141 10.92 0.23 -17.57
CA GLU A 141 11.46 -1.13 -17.62
C GLU A 141 10.99 -1.83 -18.90
N PHE A 142 11.92 -2.44 -19.62
CA PHE A 142 11.67 -3.36 -20.73
C PHE A 142 12.83 -4.36 -20.82
N SER A 143 12.62 -5.49 -21.51
CA SER A 143 13.65 -6.52 -21.69
C SER A 143 13.77 -6.86 -23.17
N ALA A 144 15.00 -7.00 -23.64
CA ALA A 144 15.33 -7.35 -25.02
C ALA A 144 16.35 -8.48 -25.02
N THR A 145 16.18 -9.41 -25.95
CA THR A 145 17.06 -10.57 -26.14
C THR A 145 18.13 -10.33 -27.20
N ASN A 146 17.98 -9.28 -28.01
CA ASN A 146 18.89 -8.91 -29.08
C ASN A 146 18.83 -7.41 -29.40
N HIS A 147 19.77 -6.95 -30.21
CA HIS A 147 19.93 -5.53 -30.58
C HIS A 147 18.75 -4.94 -31.35
N GLU A 148 18.16 -5.71 -32.28
CA GLU A 148 17.05 -5.22 -33.09
C GLU A 148 15.76 -5.07 -32.26
N GLU A 149 15.55 -5.95 -31.29
CA GLU A 149 14.47 -5.84 -30.30
C GLU A 149 14.64 -4.61 -29.40
N LEU A 150 15.86 -4.34 -28.92
CA LEU A 150 16.18 -3.15 -28.13
C LEU A 150 15.87 -1.87 -28.91
N LYS A 151 16.33 -1.77 -30.16
CA LYS A 151 16.03 -0.62 -31.04
C LYS A 151 14.53 -0.42 -31.22
N ARG A 152 13.78 -1.50 -31.47
CA ARG A 152 12.32 -1.47 -31.64
C ARG A 152 11.62 -0.93 -30.38
N LEU A 153 12.05 -1.36 -29.19
CA LEU A 153 11.47 -0.92 -27.91
C LEU A 153 11.75 0.57 -27.64
N ILE A 154 12.96 1.05 -27.94
CA ILE A 154 13.32 2.47 -27.81
C ILE A 154 12.52 3.32 -28.78
N ALA A 155 12.32 2.87 -30.03
CA ALA A 155 11.49 3.56 -31.01
C ALA A 155 10.03 3.69 -30.52
N LYS A 156 9.43 2.58 -30.06
CA LYS A 156 8.08 2.57 -29.47
C LYS A 156 7.94 3.54 -28.28
N LEU A 157 8.96 3.62 -27.42
CA LEU A 157 8.96 4.57 -26.30
C LEU A 157 9.03 6.03 -26.78
N THR A 158 9.76 6.27 -27.87
CA THR A 158 9.91 7.61 -28.45
C THR A 158 8.61 8.05 -29.14
N ASP A 159 7.90 7.17 -29.82
CA ASP A 159 6.60 7.47 -30.44
C ASP A 159 5.55 7.85 -29.39
N ALA A 160 5.64 7.29 -28.17
CA ALA A 160 4.76 7.66 -27.07
C ALA A 160 5.01 9.08 -26.49
N LYS A 161 6.13 9.74 -26.87
CA LYS A 161 6.59 11.03 -26.34
C LYS A 161 5.74 12.23 -26.79
N GLU A 162 4.98 12.10 -27.88
CA GLU A 162 4.10 13.18 -28.38
C GLU A 162 2.84 13.36 -27.51
N ASN A 163 2.64 12.53 -26.48
CA ASN A 163 1.53 12.65 -25.56
C ASN A 163 1.83 13.66 -24.44
N SER A 164 0.99 14.69 -24.33
CA SER A 164 0.98 15.71 -23.26
C SER A 164 0.80 15.14 -21.83
N ILE A 165 0.63 13.83 -21.71
CA ILE A 165 0.46 13.09 -20.46
C ILE A 165 1.77 12.97 -19.68
N ILE A 166 2.93 12.84 -20.35
CA ILE A 166 4.22 12.66 -19.67
C ILE A 166 4.60 13.90 -18.82
N PRO A 167 4.54 15.15 -19.34
CA PRO A 167 4.75 16.34 -18.51
C PRO A 167 3.82 16.39 -17.29
N ALA A 168 2.54 16.06 -17.46
CA ALA A 168 1.58 16.04 -16.36
C ALA A 168 1.90 14.99 -15.28
N ILE A 169 2.62 13.91 -15.61
CA ILE A 169 3.13 12.96 -14.61
C ILE A 169 4.27 13.60 -13.80
N PHE A 170 5.17 14.35 -14.45
CA PHE A 170 6.24 15.07 -13.77
C PHE A 170 5.75 16.24 -12.91
N ASP A 171 4.67 16.92 -13.31
CA ASP A 171 4.03 17.94 -12.49
C ASP A 171 3.50 17.35 -11.17
N LEU A 172 2.84 16.17 -11.25
CA LEU A 172 2.39 15.43 -10.07
C LEU A 172 3.57 14.95 -9.20
N LEU A 173 4.65 14.47 -9.81
CA LEU A 173 5.86 14.00 -9.10
C LEU A 173 6.62 15.13 -8.39
N SER A 174 6.57 16.35 -8.93
CA SER A 174 7.22 17.53 -8.34
C SER A 174 6.38 18.23 -7.27
N GLY A 175 5.15 17.74 -7.01
CA GLY A 175 4.22 18.37 -6.07
C GLY A 175 3.61 19.67 -6.58
N GLN A 176 3.79 20.00 -7.87
CA GLN A 176 3.08 21.11 -8.49
C GLN A 176 1.64 20.69 -8.76
N MET A 177 0.79 20.82 -7.73
CA MET A 177 -0.64 20.76 -7.91
C MET A 177 -1.03 21.86 -8.91
N VAL A 178 -1.49 21.46 -10.09
CA VAL A 178 -2.20 22.36 -11.01
C VAL A 178 -3.40 22.90 -10.25
N THR A 179 -3.27 24.11 -9.70
CA THR A 179 -4.40 24.92 -9.25
C THR A 179 -5.29 25.17 -10.46
N GLN A 180 -6.25 24.29 -10.70
CA GLN A 180 -7.36 24.60 -11.59
C GLN A 180 -8.13 25.76 -10.95
N LYS A 181 -7.94 26.96 -11.52
CA LYS A 181 -8.85 28.09 -11.38
C LYS A 181 -10.28 27.58 -11.63
N ARG A 182 -11.07 27.49 -10.57
CA ARG A 182 -12.53 27.53 -10.69
C ARG A 182 -12.86 28.89 -11.28
N SER A 183 -13.33 28.90 -12.53
CA SER A 183 -14.01 30.04 -13.16
C SER A 183 -15.51 29.87 -12.95
#